data_AF-A0A353QF00-F1
#
_entry.id   AF-A0A353QF00-F1
#
_cell.length_a   1.000
_cell.length_b   1.000
_cell.length_c   1.000
_cell.angle_alpha   90.00
_cell.angle_beta   90.00
_cell.angle_gamma   90.00
#
_symmetry.space_group_name_H-M   'P 1'
#
loop_
_entity.id
_entity.type
_entity.pdbx_description
1 polymer ?
#
loop_
_entity_poly.entity_id
_entity_poly.type
_entity_poly.pdbx_seq_one_letter_code
_entity_poly.pdbx_strand_id
1 'polypeptide(L)'
;AQIVNLVQEILAETKAAVEASEHGALAAETGSVLSIKASEAFSEIYASVDRTVQTIQDIAAASEQQAASSQEMTSTMATVSDIAAQNATGARQVSGGAQEQRVTVGRLAEQAHALVEMADRLTSMVGRFKVKEDFQSCWIIKNCNFLNCPAFQSPEEKCWLVPGTLCESGQAAPSIAAKRSTCYQCEVFKTNQRTDSEPVS
;
A
#
# COMPACT_ATOMS: atom_id res chain seq x y z
N ALA A 1 -112.84 -16.63 58.96
CA ALA A 1 -111.97 -17.39 58.04
C ALA A 1 -111.18 -16.48 57.09
N GLN A 2 -111.81 -15.53 56.38
CA GLN A 2 -111.13 -14.66 55.40
C GLN A 2 -109.92 -13.84 55.93
N ILE A 3 -110.02 -13.23 57.12
CA ILE A 3 -108.90 -12.44 57.68
C ILE A 3 -107.67 -13.31 57.98
N VAL A 4 -107.86 -14.56 58.42
CA VAL A 4 -106.74 -15.47 58.74
C VAL A 4 -105.96 -15.85 57.48
N ASN A 5 -106.65 -16.12 56.36
CA ASN A 5 -105.98 -16.40 55.07
C ASN A 5 -105.20 -15.20 54.56
N LEU A 6 -105.77 -13.98 54.64
CA LEU A 6 -105.09 -12.76 54.20
C LEU A 6 -103.81 -12.50 55.02
N VAL A 7 -103.86 -12.74 56.34
CA VAL A 7 -102.69 -12.62 57.21
C VAL A 7 -101.64 -13.69 56.89
N GLN A 8 -102.05 -14.93 56.58
CA GLN A 8 -101.12 -15.99 56.16
C GLN A 8 -100.44 -15.67 54.81
N GLU A 9 -101.17 -15.12 53.85
CA GLU A 9 -100.60 -14.65 52.57
C GLU A 9 -99.59 -13.52 52.78
N ILE A 10 -99.93 -12.49 53.57
CA ILE A 10 -99.02 -11.38 53.87
C ILE A 10 -97.75 -11.88 54.55
N LEU A 11 -97.86 -12.84 55.48
CA LEU A 11 -96.71 -13.45 56.16
C LEU A 11 -95.83 -14.27 55.21
N ALA A 12 -96.42 -14.97 54.25
CA ALA A 12 -95.68 -15.71 53.23
C ALA A 12 -94.95 -14.76 52.26
N GLU A 13 -95.61 -13.70 51.79
CA GLU A 13 -95.00 -12.68 50.93
C GLU A 13 -93.88 -11.91 51.66
N THR A 14 -94.06 -11.54 52.92
CA THR A 14 -93.00 -10.89 53.70
C THR A 14 -91.80 -11.81 53.90
N LYS A 15 -92.00 -13.10 54.14
CA LYS A 15 -90.90 -14.07 54.21
C LYS A 15 -90.14 -14.13 52.87
N ALA A 16 -90.85 -14.22 51.75
CA ALA A 16 -90.22 -14.22 50.42
C ALA A 16 -89.48 -12.92 50.13
N ALA A 17 -90.01 -11.76 50.55
CA ALA A 17 -89.35 -10.46 50.41
C ALA A 17 -88.05 -10.35 51.24
N VAL A 18 -88.03 -10.95 52.44
CA VAL A 18 -86.82 -11.03 53.27
C VAL A 18 -85.77 -11.93 52.61
N GLU A 19 -86.15 -13.13 52.16
CA GLU A 19 -85.24 -14.05 51.45
C GLU A 19 -84.67 -13.43 50.15
N ALA A 20 -85.49 -12.67 49.41
CA ALA A 20 -85.06 -11.95 48.22
C ALA A 20 -84.11 -10.78 48.57
N SER A 21 -84.36 -10.07 49.67
CA SER A 21 -83.48 -9.00 50.16
C SER A 21 -82.12 -9.54 50.64
N GLU A 22 -82.10 -10.69 51.32
CA GLU A 22 -80.86 -11.37 51.71
C GLU A 22 -80.03 -11.79 50.48
N HIS A 23 -80.67 -12.38 49.46
CA HIS A 23 -80.00 -12.68 48.20
C HIS A 23 -79.51 -11.42 47.48
N GLY A 24 -80.32 -10.35 47.47
CA GLY A 24 -79.93 -9.06 46.91
C GLY A 24 -78.72 -8.45 47.60
N ALA A 25 -78.66 -8.54 48.94
CA ALA A 25 -77.52 -8.09 49.73
C ALA A 25 -76.25 -8.89 49.40
N LEU A 26 -76.34 -10.22 49.31
CA LEU A 26 -75.21 -11.07 48.95
C LEU A 26 -74.71 -10.80 47.52
N ALA A 27 -75.63 -10.62 46.57
CA ALA A 27 -75.29 -10.28 45.19
C ALA A 27 -74.62 -8.90 45.09
N ALA A 28 -75.09 -7.92 45.86
CA ALA A 28 -74.49 -6.59 45.93
C ALA A 28 -73.09 -6.63 46.55
N GLU A 29 -72.88 -7.41 47.61
CA GLU A 29 -71.57 -7.61 48.23
C GLU A 29 -70.59 -8.29 47.27
N THR A 30 -71.04 -9.33 46.57
CA THR A 30 -70.25 -10.01 45.53
C THR A 30 -69.89 -9.05 44.39
N GLY A 31 -70.84 -8.22 43.93
CA GLY A 31 -70.62 -7.21 42.91
C GLY A 31 -69.63 -6.12 43.34
N SER A 32 -69.67 -5.72 44.61
CA SER A 32 -68.70 -4.79 45.21
C SER A 32 -67.28 -5.36 45.16
N VAL A 33 -67.10 -6.61 45.61
CA VAL A 33 -65.80 -7.30 45.57
C VAL A 33 -65.27 -7.42 44.14
N LEU A 34 -66.14 -7.78 43.18
CA LEU A 34 -65.74 -7.89 41.77
C LEU A 34 -65.32 -6.53 41.18
N SER A 35 -66.02 -5.45 41.56
CA SER A 35 -65.69 -4.09 41.13
C SER A 35 -64.34 -3.62 41.67
N ILE A 36 -64.02 -3.97 42.92
CA ILE A 36 -62.70 -3.70 43.52
C ILE A 36 -61.61 -4.41 42.71
N LYS A 37 -61.77 -5.71 42.44
CA LYS A 37 -60.79 -6.47 41.63
C LYS A 37 -60.62 -5.91 40.21
N ALA A 38 -61.72 -5.47 39.59
CA ALA A 38 -61.65 -4.81 38.29
C ALA A 38 -60.85 -3.49 38.38
N SER A 39 -61.07 -2.71 39.43
CA SER A 39 -60.33 -1.46 39.68
C SER A 39 -58.84 -1.72 39.90
N GLU A 40 -58.47 -2.78 40.62
CA GLU A 40 -57.08 -3.19 40.82
C GLU A 40 -56.41 -3.56 39.47
N ALA A 41 -57.08 -4.36 38.65
CA ALA A 41 -56.59 -4.72 37.32
C ALA A 41 -56.40 -3.50 36.40
N PHE A 42 -57.33 -2.54 36.43
CA PHE A 42 -57.18 -1.29 35.67
C PHE A 42 -56.01 -0.43 36.18
N SER A 43 -55.73 -0.44 37.48
CA SER A 43 -54.57 0.24 38.06
C SER A 43 -53.25 -0.36 37.55
N GLU A 44 -53.17 -1.70 37.46
CA GLU A 44 -52.02 -2.38 36.88
C GLU A 44 -51.83 -2.06 35.38
N ILE A 45 -52.94 -2.04 34.61
CA ILE A 45 -52.92 -1.63 33.21
C ILE A 45 -52.40 -0.20 33.08
N TYR A 46 -52.90 0.73 33.90
CA TYR A 46 -52.46 2.12 33.88
C TYR A 46 -50.95 2.23 34.14
N ALA A 47 -50.44 1.53 35.16
CA ALA A 47 -49.01 1.50 35.46
C ALA A 47 -48.17 0.88 34.32
N SER A 48 -48.71 -0.09 33.58
CA SER A 48 -48.04 -0.68 32.40
C SER A 48 -48.00 0.29 31.22
N VAL A 49 -49.11 1.00 30.97
CA VAL A 49 -49.18 2.05 29.93
C VAL A 49 -48.21 3.18 30.24
N ASP A 50 -48.14 3.63 31.49
CA ASP A 50 -47.21 4.69 31.93
C ASP A 50 -45.74 4.30 31.68
N ARG A 51 -45.35 3.06 32.02
CA ARG A 51 -44.00 2.54 31.69
C ARG A 51 -43.75 2.48 30.18
N THR A 52 -44.77 2.13 29.40
CA THR A 52 -44.67 2.09 27.93
C THR A 52 -44.41 3.50 27.39
N VAL A 53 -45.12 4.51 27.90
CA VAL A 53 -44.91 5.92 27.54
C VAL A 53 -43.48 6.37 27.89
N GLN A 54 -42.99 6.02 29.08
CA GLN A 54 -41.61 6.35 29.47
C GLN A 54 -40.58 5.71 28.53
N THR A 55 -40.78 4.44 28.17
CA THR A 55 -39.90 3.73 27.24
C THR A 55 -39.90 4.37 25.85
N ILE A 56 -41.06 4.84 25.37
CA ILE A 56 -41.16 5.56 24.09
C ILE A 56 -40.37 6.87 24.13
N GLN A 57 -40.38 7.60 25.25
CA GLN A 57 -39.57 8.81 25.40
C GLN A 57 -38.07 8.51 25.38
N ASP A 58 -37.64 7.43 26.05
CA ASP A 58 -36.25 6.99 26.03
C ASP A 58 -35.80 6.59 24.62
N ILE A 59 -36.66 5.89 23.87
CA ILE A 59 -36.42 5.53 22.45
C ILE A 59 -36.33 6.79 21.59
N ALA A 60 -37.19 7.79 21.81
CA ALA A 60 -37.14 9.04 21.07
C ALA A 60 -35.81 9.78 21.31
N ALA A 61 -35.37 9.89 22.57
CA ALA A 61 -34.08 10.50 22.91
C ALA A 61 -32.90 9.73 22.29
N ALA A 62 -32.92 8.39 22.34
CA ALA A 62 -31.90 7.56 21.70
C ALA A 62 -31.89 7.74 20.17
N SER A 63 -33.06 7.88 19.55
CA SER A 63 -33.21 8.10 18.11
C SER A 63 -32.66 9.46 17.68
N GLU A 64 -32.87 10.52 18.47
CA GLU A 64 -32.27 11.84 18.23
C GLU A 64 -30.74 11.79 18.31
N GLN A 65 -30.19 11.09 19.32
CA GLN A 65 -28.75 10.89 19.43
C GLN A 65 -28.19 10.10 18.24
N GLN A 66 -28.88 9.06 17.78
CA GLN A 66 -28.50 8.30 16.58
C GLN A 66 -28.51 9.17 15.32
N ALA A 67 -29.48 10.07 15.17
CA ALA A 67 -29.52 11.00 14.05
C ALA A 67 -28.31 11.95 14.06
N ALA A 68 -27.96 12.49 15.24
CA ALA A 68 -26.77 13.32 15.41
C ALA A 68 -25.48 12.55 15.06
N SER A 69 -25.30 11.34 15.59
CA SER A 69 -24.14 10.49 15.27
C SER A 69 -24.08 10.10 13.78
N SER A 70 -25.22 9.90 13.14
CA SER A 70 -25.27 9.61 11.69
C SER A 70 -24.80 10.80 10.85
N GLN A 71 -25.12 12.03 11.28
CA GLN A 71 -24.63 13.24 10.63
C GLN A 71 -23.11 13.41 10.79
N GLU A 72 -22.59 13.13 11.98
CA GLU A 72 -21.15 13.14 12.25
C GLU A 72 -20.41 12.08 11.41
N MET A 73 -20.99 10.89 11.29
CA MET A 73 -20.45 9.82 10.44
C MET A 73 -20.39 10.25 8.97
N THR A 74 -21.44 10.92 8.47
CA THR A 74 -21.47 11.46 7.10
C THR A 74 -20.37 12.49 6.88
N SER A 75 -20.16 13.41 7.84
CA SER A 75 -19.06 14.39 7.79
C SER A 75 -17.68 13.72 7.80
N THR A 76 -17.51 12.70 8.63
CA THR A 76 -16.28 11.90 8.68
C THR A 76 -16.02 11.20 7.36
N MET A 77 -17.05 10.63 6.73
CA MET A 77 -16.92 9.99 5.41
C MET A 77 -16.55 10.98 4.30
N ALA A 78 -17.05 12.21 4.35
CA ALA A 78 -16.60 13.28 3.45
C ALA A 78 -15.10 13.55 3.61
N THR A 79 -14.61 13.62 4.85
CA THR A 79 -13.18 13.81 5.14
C THR A 79 -12.33 12.64 4.65
N VAL A 80 -12.79 11.41 4.80
CA VAL A 80 -12.12 10.20 4.26
C VAL A 80 -12.04 10.26 2.74
N SER A 81 -13.11 10.70 2.07
CA SER A 81 -13.13 10.91 0.61
C SER A 81 -12.08 11.93 0.18
N ASP A 82 -11.96 13.05 0.90
CA ASP A 82 -10.96 14.09 0.60
C ASP A 82 -9.53 13.57 0.78
N ILE A 83 -9.25 12.82 1.85
CA ILE A 83 -7.95 12.18 2.07
C ILE A 83 -7.64 11.18 0.95
N ALA A 84 -8.63 10.39 0.52
CA ALA A 84 -8.44 9.45 -0.59
C ALA A 84 -8.09 10.18 -1.91
N ALA A 85 -8.75 11.31 -2.18
CA ALA A 85 -8.46 12.14 -3.35
C ALA A 85 -7.06 12.78 -3.29
N GLN A 86 -6.63 13.22 -2.10
CA GLN A 86 -5.27 13.71 -1.86
C GLN A 86 -4.23 12.61 -2.07
N ASN A 87 -4.47 11.41 -1.54
CA ASN A 87 -3.59 10.26 -1.72
C ASN A 87 -3.45 9.87 -3.20
N ALA A 88 -4.56 9.86 -3.96
CA ALA A 88 -4.52 9.61 -5.40
C ALA A 88 -3.72 10.68 -6.15
N THR A 89 -3.77 11.93 -5.69
CA THR A 89 -2.96 13.02 -6.26
C THR A 89 -1.49 12.87 -5.89
N GLY A 90 -1.17 12.55 -4.64
CA GLY A 90 0.21 12.25 -4.21
C GLY A 90 0.81 11.07 -4.95
N ALA A 91 0.05 9.99 -5.15
CA ALA A 91 0.48 8.84 -5.95
C ALA A 91 0.80 9.22 -7.40
N ARG A 92 -0.01 10.09 -8.02
CA ARG A 92 0.27 10.64 -9.35
C ARG A 92 1.55 11.48 -9.38
N GLN A 93 1.78 12.32 -8.37
CA GLN A 93 3.01 13.11 -8.25
C GLN A 93 4.25 12.23 -8.10
N VAL A 94 4.20 11.21 -7.24
CA VAL A 94 5.30 10.25 -7.07
C VAL A 94 5.57 9.50 -8.36
N SER A 95 4.53 9.05 -9.07
CA SER A 95 4.69 8.40 -10.38
C SER A 95 5.33 9.33 -11.41
N GLY A 96 4.92 10.60 -11.46
CA GLY A 96 5.54 11.62 -12.31
C GLY A 96 7.02 11.82 -11.98
N GLY A 97 7.35 12.01 -10.70
CA GLY A 97 8.73 12.16 -10.24
C GLY A 97 9.60 10.92 -10.54
N ALA A 98 9.05 9.71 -10.39
CA ALA A 98 9.73 8.48 -10.76
C ALA A 98 10.02 8.41 -12.27
N GLN A 99 9.10 8.90 -13.11
CA GLN A 99 9.31 8.97 -14.55
C GLN A 99 10.40 9.99 -14.93
N GLU A 100 10.41 11.17 -14.32
CA GLU A 100 11.48 12.16 -14.49
C GLU A 100 12.84 11.64 -14.00
N GLN A 101 12.84 10.91 -12.89
CA GLN A 101 14.03 10.25 -12.37
C GLN A 101 14.57 9.21 -13.35
N ARG A 102 13.71 8.40 -13.99
CA ARG A 102 14.13 7.45 -15.04
C ARG A 102 14.83 8.17 -16.19
N VAL A 103 14.29 9.31 -16.64
CA VAL A 103 14.92 10.12 -17.70
C VAL A 103 16.28 10.64 -17.24
N THR A 104 16.38 11.15 -16.01
CA THR A 104 17.63 11.66 -15.46
C THR A 104 18.70 10.57 -15.33
N VAL A 105 18.33 9.38 -14.85
CA VAL A 105 19.22 8.22 -14.76
C VAL A 105 19.68 7.76 -16.15
N GLY A 106 18.78 7.77 -17.15
CA GLY A 106 19.14 7.49 -18.54
C GLY A 106 20.18 8.47 -19.08
N ARG A 107 19.98 9.77 -18.86
CA ARG A 107 20.95 10.81 -19.24
C ARG A 107 22.29 10.66 -18.52
N LEU A 108 22.29 10.27 -17.24
CA LEU A 108 23.52 10.02 -16.49
C LEU A 108 24.31 8.84 -17.09
N ALA A 109 23.63 7.76 -17.47
CA ALA A 109 24.28 6.63 -18.13
C ALA A 109 24.92 7.03 -19.46
N GLU A 110 24.22 7.84 -20.26
CA GLU A 110 24.75 8.38 -21.52
C GLU A 110 25.99 9.26 -21.29
N GLN A 111 25.96 10.13 -20.28
CA GLN A 111 27.12 10.94 -19.89
C GLN A 111 28.31 10.10 -19.41
N ALA A 112 28.05 9.02 -18.66
CA ALA A 112 29.09 8.09 -18.25
C ALA A 112 29.73 7.38 -19.46
N HIS A 113 28.93 6.97 -20.45
CA HIS A 113 29.45 6.42 -21.70
C HIS A 113 30.33 7.42 -22.45
N ALA A 114 29.89 8.68 -22.56
CA ALA A 114 30.70 9.73 -23.17
C ALA A 114 32.05 9.93 -22.46
N LEU A 115 32.08 9.84 -21.12
CA LEU A 115 33.33 9.94 -20.36
C LEU A 115 34.27 8.75 -20.62
N VAL A 116 33.73 7.53 -20.73
CA VAL A 116 34.52 6.34 -21.10
C VAL A 116 35.13 6.49 -22.50
N GLU A 117 34.34 6.96 -23.47
CA GLU A 117 34.84 7.21 -24.82
C GLU A 117 35.96 8.27 -24.83
N MET A 118 35.80 9.36 -24.08
CA MET A 118 36.86 10.36 -23.92
C MET A 118 38.13 9.76 -23.30
N ALA A 119 38.01 8.92 -22.28
CA ALA A 119 39.15 8.26 -21.65
C ALA A 119 39.87 7.29 -22.61
N ASP A 120 39.13 6.55 -23.44
CA ASP A 120 39.70 5.70 -24.48
C ASP A 120 40.43 6.51 -25.54
N ARG A 121 39.86 7.65 -25.97
CA ARG A 121 40.52 8.57 -26.92
C ARG A 121 41.80 9.17 -26.34
N LEU A 122 41.78 9.63 -25.08
CA LEU A 122 42.96 10.13 -24.38
C LEU A 122 44.04 9.04 -24.27
N THR A 123 43.65 7.82 -23.91
CA THR A 123 44.56 6.67 -23.81
C THR A 123 45.20 6.34 -25.16
N SER A 124 44.43 6.42 -26.25
CA SER A 124 44.95 6.24 -27.60
C SER A 124 45.96 7.33 -27.99
N MET A 125 45.67 8.60 -27.68
CA MET A 125 46.60 9.71 -27.95
C MET A 125 47.91 9.59 -27.15
N VAL A 126 47.84 9.26 -25.86
CA VAL A 126 49.05 9.04 -25.02
C VAL A 126 49.89 7.89 -25.59
N GLY A 127 49.27 6.87 -26.16
CA GLY A 127 49.98 5.74 -26.76
C GLY A 127 50.85 6.07 -27.97
N ARG A 128 50.62 7.22 -28.62
CA ARG A 128 51.40 7.69 -29.76
C ARG A 128 52.74 8.32 -29.37
N PHE A 129 52.89 8.72 -28.11
CA PHE A 129 54.15 9.31 -27.64
C PHE A 129 55.21 8.22 -27.38
N LYS A 130 56.34 8.36 -28.07
CA LYS A 130 57.60 7.66 -27.80
C LYS A 130 58.22 8.20 -26.52
N VAL A 131 58.42 7.33 -25.53
CA VAL A 131 58.95 7.70 -24.20
C VAL A 131 60.37 7.14 -23.97
N LYS A 132 60.82 6.21 -24.81
CA LYS A 132 62.14 5.58 -24.71
C LYS A 132 62.80 5.51 -26.09
N GLU A 133 64.10 5.78 -26.14
CA GLU A 133 64.87 5.77 -27.39
C GLU A 133 65.07 4.35 -27.94
N ASP A 134 65.18 3.35 -27.07
CA ASP A 134 65.43 1.93 -27.35
C ASP A 134 64.15 1.10 -27.60
N PHE A 135 63.02 1.78 -27.85
CA PHE A 135 61.74 1.14 -28.08
C PHE A 135 61.80 0.10 -29.23
N GLN A 136 61.32 -1.11 -28.96
CA GLN A 136 61.27 -2.20 -29.94
C GLN A 136 59.86 -2.50 -30.41
N SER A 137 59.65 -2.33 -31.72
CA SER A 137 58.35 -2.52 -32.36
C SER A 137 57.90 -3.99 -32.40
N CYS A 138 56.58 -4.19 -32.29
CA CYS A 138 55.95 -5.52 -32.25
C CYS A 138 56.36 -6.41 -33.43
N TRP A 139 56.35 -5.86 -34.66
CA TRP A 139 56.67 -6.62 -35.85
C TRP A 139 58.15 -6.98 -35.97
N ILE A 140 59.04 -6.25 -35.28
CA ILE A 140 60.47 -6.57 -35.21
C ILE A 140 60.66 -7.74 -34.24
N ILE A 141 60.12 -7.64 -33.03
CA ILE A 141 60.25 -8.69 -32.00
C ILE A 141 59.60 -10.00 -32.46
N LYS A 142 58.40 -9.92 -33.05
CA LYS A 142 57.62 -11.09 -33.46
C LYS A 142 57.88 -11.53 -34.91
N ASN A 143 58.78 -10.87 -35.64
CA ASN A 143 59.03 -11.11 -37.06
C ASN A 143 57.74 -11.21 -37.89
N CYS A 144 56.83 -10.26 -37.70
CA CYS A 144 55.45 -10.30 -38.21
C CYS A 144 55.30 -9.50 -39.51
N ASN A 145 54.40 -9.91 -40.41
CA ASN A 145 54.15 -9.25 -41.69
C ASN A 145 52.64 -9.03 -42.00
N PHE A 146 51.83 -8.78 -40.96
CA PHE A 146 50.40 -8.49 -41.16
C PHE A 146 50.21 -7.06 -41.70
N LEU A 147 50.12 -6.93 -43.03
CA LEU A 147 49.95 -5.66 -43.75
C LEU A 147 48.68 -4.89 -43.34
N ASN A 148 47.64 -5.58 -42.91
CA ASN A 148 46.38 -5.00 -42.43
C ASN A 148 46.38 -4.66 -40.94
N CYS A 149 47.49 -4.85 -40.22
CA CYS A 149 47.60 -4.48 -38.82
C CYS A 149 47.88 -2.97 -38.69
N PRO A 150 47.04 -2.20 -37.98
CA PRO A 150 47.25 -0.76 -37.79
C PRO A 150 48.58 -0.38 -37.12
N ALA A 151 49.24 -1.31 -36.45
CA ALA A 151 50.57 -1.08 -35.84
C ALA A 151 51.72 -1.55 -36.72
N PHE A 152 51.50 -2.23 -37.86
CA PHE A 152 52.59 -2.72 -38.71
C PHE A 152 53.26 -1.57 -39.47
N GLN A 153 54.59 -1.46 -39.35
CA GLN A 153 55.40 -0.35 -39.90
C GLN A 153 54.95 1.06 -39.47
N SER A 154 54.11 1.15 -38.42
CA SER A 154 53.68 2.44 -37.88
C SER A 154 54.88 3.14 -37.22
N PRO A 155 55.10 4.44 -37.48
CA PRO A 155 56.09 5.22 -36.74
C PRO A 155 55.67 5.43 -35.27
N GLU A 156 54.42 5.15 -34.92
CA GLU A 156 53.86 5.25 -33.58
C GLU A 156 53.85 3.86 -32.92
N GLU A 157 54.51 3.79 -31.78
CA GLU A 157 55.37 2.66 -31.42
C GLU A 157 54.67 1.56 -30.59
N LYS A 158 53.64 1.87 -29.81
CA LYS A 158 53.09 0.92 -28.82
C LYS A 158 51.89 0.16 -29.36
N CYS A 159 52.13 -1.03 -29.94
CA CYS A 159 51.06 -1.86 -30.50
C CYS A 159 49.90 -2.10 -29.51
N TRP A 160 50.15 -2.20 -28.20
CA TRP A 160 49.10 -2.43 -27.19
C TRP A 160 48.15 -1.25 -26.96
N LEU A 161 48.48 -0.04 -27.41
CA LEU A 161 47.64 1.17 -27.28
C LEU A 161 46.92 1.57 -28.57
N VAL A 162 47.17 0.86 -29.68
CA VAL A 162 46.52 1.11 -30.98
C VAL A 162 45.27 0.22 -31.13
N PRO A 163 44.05 0.75 -31.23
CA PRO A 163 42.86 -0.06 -31.45
C PRO A 163 42.95 -0.90 -32.75
N GLY A 164 42.41 -2.12 -32.76
CA GLY A 164 42.36 -2.95 -33.97
C GLY A 164 43.66 -3.67 -34.38
N THR A 165 44.72 -3.61 -33.58
CA THR A 165 45.96 -4.37 -33.86
C THR A 165 45.74 -5.87 -33.83
N LEU A 166 46.39 -6.56 -34.75
CA LEU A 166 46.33 -8.00 -34.91
C LEU A 166 47.44 -8.66 -34.09
N CYS A 167 47.06 -9.65 -33.29
CA CYS A 167 48.00 -10.53 -32.58
C CYS A 167 48.39 -11.74 -33.47
N GLU A 168 49.09 -12.72 -32.91
CA GLU A 168 49.57 -13.92 -33.65
C GLU A 168 48.44 -14.72 -34.32
N SER A 169 47.21 -14.65 -33.79
CA SER A 169 46.03 -15.29 -34.39
C SER A 169 45.45 -14.56 -35.60
N GLY A 170 45.99 -13.40 -35.98
CA GLY A 170 45.46 -12.56 -37.06
C GLY A 170 44.12 -11.87 -36.72
N GLN A 171 43.63 -12.00 -35.49
CA GLN A 171 42.40 -11.39 -35.02
C GLN A 171 42.71 -10.20 -34.09
N ALA A 172 41.91 -9.13 -34.20
CA ALA A 172 41.94 -8.02 -33.27
C ALA A 172 41.14 -8.36 -32.01
N ALA A 173 41.59 -7.86 -30.86
CA ALA A 173 40.82 -7.96 -29.62
C ALA A 173 39.50 -7.17 -29.75
N PRO A 174 38.39 -7.64 -29.12
CA PRO A 174 37.07 -7.02 -29.24
C PRO A 174 36.97 -5.65 -28.56
N SER A 175 37.87 -5.32 -27.63
CA SER A 175 37.95 -4.01 -26.99
C SER A 175 39.37 -3.71 -26.49
N ILE A 176 39.67 -2.43 -26.24
CA ILE A 176 40.96 -2.01 -25.64
C ILE A 176 41.15 -2.65 -24.25
N ALA A 177 40.08 -2.81 -23.47
CA ALA A 177 40.13 -3.46 -22.16
C ALA A 177 40.51 -4.95 -22.26
N ALA A 178 39.87 -5.70 -23.16
CA ALA A 178 40.21 -7.10 -23.41
C ALA A 178 41.63 -7.25 -23.98
N LYS A 179 42.07 -6.29 -24.79
CA LYS A 179 43.42 -6.24 -25.31
C LYS A 179 44.46 -6.02 -24.21
N ARG A 180 44.20 -5.11 -23.26
CA ARG A 180 45.12 -4.79 -22.15
C ARG A 180 45.46 -6.03 -21.33
N SER A 181 44.47 -6.86 -20.98
CA SER A 181 44.71 -8.07 -20.19
C SER A 181 45.63 -9.07 -20.90
N THR A 182 45.48 -9.24 -22.22
CA THR A 182 46.37 -10.10 -23.02
C THR A 182 47.75 -9.47 -23.23
N CYS A 183 47.80 -8.15 -23.47
CA CYS A 183 49.06 -7.45 -23.74
C CYS A 183 50.03 -7.49 -22.56
N TYR A 184 49.57 -7.45 -21.30
CA TYR A 184 50.47 -7.56 -20.13
C TYR A 184 51.33 -8.83 -20.13
N GLN A 185 50.84 -9.91 -20.75
CA GLN A 185 51.56 -11.17 -20.84
C GLN A 185 52.41 -11.30 -22.11
N CYS A 186 52.21 -10.41 -23.09
CA CYS A 186 52.93 -10.43 -24.35
C CYS A 186 54.40 -10.02 -24.17
N GLU A 187 55.29 -10.75 -24.83
CA GLU A 187 56.72 -10.47 -24.88
C GLU A 187 57.01 -9.04 -25.34
N VAL A 188 56.32 -8.55 -26.37
CA VAL A 188 56.49 -7.19 -26.90
C VAL A 188 56.22 -6.13 -25.83
N PHE A 189 55.21 -6.35 -24.99
CA PHE A 189 54.90 -5.46 -23.88
C PHE A 189 55.97 -5.57 -22.80
N LYS A 190 56.35 -6.79 -22.40
CA LYS A 190 57.37 -7.03 -21.37
C LYS A 190 58.72 -6.41 -21.74
N THR A 191 59.19 -6.61 -22.98
CA THR A 191 60.46 -6.06 -23.48
C THR A 191 60.51 -4.54 -23.37
N ASN A 192 59.44 -3.84 -23.76
CA ASN A 192 59.42 -2.38 -23.72
C ASN A 192 59.15 -1.79 -22.31
N GLN A 193 58.67 -2.62 -21.37
CA GLN A 193 58.38 -2.21 -19.99
C GLN A 193 59.54 -2.48 -19.02
N ARG A 194 60.55 -3.26 -19.41
CA ARG A 194 61.79 -3.43 -18.63
C ARG A 194 62.45 -2.06 -18.43
N THR A 195 62.71 -1.68 -17.19
CA THR A 195 63.61 -0.56 -16.87
C THR A 195 65.05 -1.07 -16.94
N ASP A 196 66.03 -0.19 -17.18
CA ASP A 196 67.46 -0.51 -17.39
C ASP A 196 68.16 -1.28 -16.24
N SER A 197 67.41 -1.72 -15.24
CA SER A 197 67.86 -2.37 -14.01
C SER A 197 67.53 -3.85 -13.89
N GLU A 198 66.91 -4.50 -14.89
CA GLU A 198 66.65 -5.96 -14.85
C GLU A 198 67.58 -6.74 -15.79
N PRO A 199 68.42 -7.66 -15.27
CA PRO A 199 69.30 -8.47 -16.10
C PRO A 199 68.51 -9.50 -16.91
N VAL A 200 68.91 -9.68 -18.16
CA VAL A 200 68.38 -10.71 -19.07
C VAL A 200 68.84 -12.09 -18.58
N SER A 201 67.90 -12.91 -18.12
CA SER A 201 68.09 -14.35 -17.87
C SER A 201 67.77 -15.16 -19.12
#